data_AF-A0AAW8RYG6-F1
#
_entry.id   AF-A0AAW8RYG6-F1
#
_cell.length_a   1.000
_cell.length_b   1.000
_cell.length_c   1.000
_cell.angle_alpha   90.00
_cell.angle_beta   90.00
_cell.angle_gamma   90.00
#
_symmetry.space_group_name_H-M   'P 1'
#
loop_
_entity.id
_entity.type
_entity.pdbx_description
1 polymer ?
#
loop_
_entity_poly.entity_id
_entity_poly.type
_entity_poly.pdbx_seq_one_letter_code
_entity_poly.pdbx_strand_id
1 'polypeptide(L)'
;MFDYDKAISDPDNHVFTNVNQTQIKNDKSEYDYMYDDFGTQVLPDDLVMKVVFKKRKVANDCLTTITFAKYVTIDNYVELIDDVGIEYQDYSFAIEGKEYLRKKIEGTLACE
;
A
#
# COMPACT_ATOMS: atom_id res chain seq x y z
N MET A 1 -9.27 11.17 33.80
CA MET A 1 -10.74 11.21 33.77
C MET A 1 -11.11 12.52 33.11
N PHE A 2 -11.90 12.50 32.03
CA PHE A 2 -12.21 13.67 31.21
C PHE A 2 -13.28 14.51 31.92
N ASP A 3 -13.03 15.80 32.13
CA ASP A 3 -13.94 16.70 32.86
C ASP A 3 -14.96 17.33 31.89
N TYR A 4 -16.17 16.76 31.88
CA TYR A 4 -17.25 17.14 30.97
C TYR A 4 -17.86 18.52 31.29
N ASP A 5 -17.79 18.96 32.55
CA ASP A 5 -18.46 20.19 33.00
C ASP A 5 -17.82 21.46 32.41
N LYS A 6 -16.54 21.40 32.04
CA LYS A 6 -15.80 22.55 31.52
C LYS A 6 -16.01 22.80 30.02
N ALA A 7 -16.53 21.81 29.28
CA ALA A 7 -16.74 21.91 27.83
C ALA A 7 -18.08 22.56 27.45
N ILE A 8 -19.01 22.70 28.41
CA ILE A 8 -20.37 23.20 28.16
C ILE A 8 -20.53 24.68 28.57
N SER A 9 -19.58 25.27 29.30
CA SER A 9 -19.78 26.56 29.96
C SER A 9 -19.15 27.78 29.29
N ASP A 10 -18.85 27.76 27.98
CA ASP A 10 -18.44 28.97 27.26
C ASP A 10 -19.60 29.49 26.38
N PRO A 11 -20.35 30.50 26.84
CA PRO A 11 -21.59 30.93 26.20
C PRO A 11 -21.38 31.89 25.01
N ASP A 12 -20.14 32.31 24.72
CA ASP A 12 -19.83 33.21 23.58
C ASP A 12 -19.24 32.48 22.37
N ASN A 13 -18.96 31.18 22.47
CA ASN A 13 -18.32 30.42 21.41
C ASN A 13 -19.02 29.08 21.17
N HIS A 14 -20.10 29.11 20.39
CA HIS A 14 -20.82 27.93 19.87
C HIS A 14 -20.02 27.14 18.81
N VAL A 15 -18.73 26.96 19.03
CA VAL A 15 -17.87 26.16 18.17
C VAL A 15 -17.45 24.94 18.97
N PHE A 16 -17.90 23.76 18.52
CA PHE A 16 -17.28 22.51 18.88
C PHE A 16 -15.80 22.62 18.54
N THR A 17 -14.97 22.94 19.53
CA THR A 17 -13.52 22.84 19.41
C THR A 17 -13.23 21.35 19.40
N ASN A 18 -13.29 20.77 18.19
CA ASN A 18 -12.47 19.61 17.89
C ASN A 18 -11.08 19.98 18.37
N VAL A 19 -10.65 19.31 19.45
CA VAL A 19 -9.30 19.41 19.94
C VAL A 19 -8.44 19.24 18.71
N ASN A 20 -7.70 20.27 18.34
CA ASN A 20 -6.71 20.19 17.28
C ASN A 20 -5.81 19.02 17.67
N GLN A 21 -6.08 17.84 17.10
CA GLN A 21 -5.03 16.91 16.78
C GLN A 21 -4.18 17.72 15.83
N THR A 22 -3.13 18.30 16.41
CA THR A 22 -1.96 18.76 15.68
C THR A 22 -1.74 17.72 14.61
N GLN A 23 -2.06 18.06 13.36
CA GLN A 23 -1.73 17.24 12.23
C GLN A 23 -0.21 17.15 12.26
N ILE A 24 0.31 16.10 12.90
CA ILE A 24 1.63 15.59 12.63
C ILE A 24 1.50 15.03 11.20
N LYS A 25 1.56 15.94 10.24
CA LYS A 25 1.88 15.66 8.84
C LYS A 25 3.35 15.21 8.83
N ASN A 26 3.60 14.00 9.33
CA ASN A 26 4.83 13.25 9.23
C ASN A 26 4.70 11.81 9.75
N ASP A 27 3.49 11.24 9.84
CA ASP A 27 3.35 9.78 9.97
C ASP A 27 3.58 9.11 8.61
N LYS A 28 4.84 9.08 8.15
CA LYS A 28 5.30 7.84 7.51
C LYS A 28 5.37 6.86 8.66
N SER A 29 4.35 6.00 8.77
CA SER A 29 4.34 5.02 9.84
C SER A 29 5.65 4.25 9.72
N GLU A 30 6.33 4.01 10.85
CA GLU A 30 7.61 3.29 10.88
C GLU A 30 7.51 1.88 10.25
N TYR A 31 6.31 1.47 9.86
CA TYR A 31 5.92 0.17 9.32
C TYR A 31 5.32 0.21 7.91
N ASP A 32 5.45 1.30 7.13
CA ASP A 32 4.94 1.34 5.74
C ASP A 32 5.53 0.23 4.85
N TYR A 33 6.74 -0.25 5.20
CA TYR A 33 7.36 -1.36 4.50
C TYR A 33 6.63 -2.70 4.71
N MET A 34 5.80 -2.83 5.75
CA MET A 34 5.06 -4.05 6.06
C MET A 34 3.82 -4.28 5.18
N TYR A 35 3.42 -3.34 4.34
CA TYR A 35 2.20 -3.46 3.53
C TYR A 35 2.50 -3.93 2.10
N ASP A 36 1.65 -4.77 1.53
CA ASP A 36 1.72 -5.12 0.12
C ASP A 36 1.22 -3.97 -0.78
N ASP A 37 1.22 -4.16 -2.10
CA ASP A 37 0.76 -3.13 -3.06
C ASP A 37 -0.76 -2.88 -3.01
N PHE A 38 -1.50 -3.71 -2.29
CA PHE A 38 -2.94 -3.60 -2.03
C PHE A 38 -3.24 -3.00 -0.65
N GLY A 39 -2.21 -2.68 0.14
CA GLY A 39 -2.36 -2.13 1.49
C GLY A 39 -2.66 -3.17 2.56
N THR A 40 -2.47 -4.46 2.27
CA THR A 40 -2.60 -5.54 3.25
C THR A 40 -1.28 -5.74 3.98
N GLN A 41 -1.35 -5.90 5.31
CA GLN A 41 -0.15 -6.16 6.11
C GLN A 41 0.41 -7.55 5.79
N VAL A 42 1.71 -7.60 5.54
CA VAL A 42 2.51 -8.80 5.29
C VAL A 42 3.25 -9.18 6.57
N LEU A 43 3.05 -10.41 7.03
CA LEU A 43 3.79 -11.03 8.11
C LEU A 43 4.97 -11.85 7.56
N PRO A 44 6.01 -12.10 8.38
CA PRO A 44 7.17 -12.89 7.94
C PRO A 44 6.84 -14.30 7.44
N ASP A 45 5.78 -14.89 7.97
CA ASP A 45 5.34 -16.26 7.67
C ASP A 45 4.36 -16.32 6.47
N ASP A 46 3.94 -15.16 5.95
CA ASP A 46 3.02 -15.10 4.83
C ASP A 46 3.70 -15.48 3.51
N LEU A 47 2.88 -15.80 2.51
CA LEU A 47 3.32 -15.96 1.12
C LEU A 47 2.89 -14.74 0.32
N VAL A 48 3.88 -14.06 -0.26
CA VAL A 48 3.67 -12.91 -1.14
C VAL A 48 3.86 -13.37 -2.58
N MET A 49 2.92 -13.05 -3.46
CA MET A 49 3.01 -13.28 -4.88
C MET A 49 3.63 -12.06 -5.56
N LYS A 50 4.76 -12.26 -6.24
CA LYS A 50 5.25 -11.31 -7.25
C LYS A 50 4.57 -11.63 -8.57
N VAL A 51 3.85 -10.66 -9.12
CA VAL A 51 3.15 -10.76 -10.40
C VAL A 51 3.72 -9.73 -11.34
N VAL A 52 4.23 -10.17 -12.48
CA VAL A 52 4.80 -9.30 -13.51
C VAL A 52 3.82 -9.16 -14.65
N PHE A 53 3.52 -7.92 -15.00
CA PHE A 53 2.62 -7.54 -16.06
C PHE A 53 3.36 -6.88 -17.21
N LYS A 54 2.90 -7.14 -18.43
CA LYS A 54 3.42 -6.59 -19.67
C LYS A 54 2.27 -6.03 -20.50
N LYS A 55 2.21 -4.70 -20.61
CA LYS A 55 1.14 -3.99 -21.33
C LYS A 55 1.72 -3.09 -22.42
N ARG A 56 1.05 -3.03 -23.56
CA ARG A 56 1.38 -2.05 -24.60
C ARG A 56 0.66 -0.73 -24.32
N LYS A 57 1.40 0.38 -24.37
CA LYS A 57 0.88 1.73 -24.18
C LYS A 57 1.37 2.60 -25.32
N VAL A 58 0.49 3.41 -25.88
CA VAL A 58 0.89 4.46 -26.84
C VAL A 58 1.41 5.64 -26.05
N ALA A 59 2.64 6.05 -26.33
CA ALA A 59 3.25 7.26 -25.79
C ALA A 59 3.97 7.98 -26.94
N ASN A 60 3.71 9.29 -27.10
CA ASN A 60 4.30 10.12 -28.15
C ASN A 60 4.15 9.52 -29.57
N ASP A 61 2.94 9.09 -29.92
CA ASP A 61 2.59 8.46 -31.21
C ASP A 61 3.38 7.16 -31.54
N CYS A 62 4.08 6.59 -30.56
CA CYS A 62 4.79 5.33 -30.68
C CYS A 62 4.20 4.26 -29.76
N LEU A 63 4.07 3.02 -30.27
CA LEU A 63 3.63 1.88 -29.48
C LEU A 63 4.78 1.35 -28.62
N THR A 64 4.71 1.58 -27.32
CA THR A 64 5.73 1.15 -26.35
C THR A 64 5.21 -0.01 -25.50
N THR A 65 6.08 -0.93 -25.11
CA THR A 65 5.74 -1.97 -24.13
C THR A 65 6.23 -1.56 -22.75
N ILE A 66 5.35 -1.61 -21.76
CA ILE A 66 5.64 -1.31 -20.36
C ILE A 66 5.54 -2.62 -19.58
N THR A 67 6.59 -2.92 -18.83
CA THR A 67 6.62 -4.03 -17.89
C THR A 67 6.63 -3.46 -16.47
N PHE A 68 5.78 -3.98 -15.59
CA PHE A 68 5.75 -3.59 -14.19
C PHE A 68 5.43 -4.80 -13.31
N ALA A 69 5.93 -4.79 -12.07
CA ALA A 69 5.68 -5.84 -11.10
C ALA A 69 4.74 -5.32 -9.99
N LYS A 70 3.93 -6.23 -9.45
CA LYS A 70 3.11 -6.03 -8.26
C LYS A 70 3.38 -7.14 -7.26
N TYR A 71 3.38 -6.79 -5.98
CA TYR A 71 3.60 -7.67 -4.86
C TYR A 71 2.36 -7.65 -3.98
N VAL A 72 1.68 -8.78 -3.89
CA VAL A 72 0.44 -8.93 -3.11
C VAL A 72 0.48 -10.21 -2.30
N THR A 73 -0.17 -10.24 -1.15
CA THR A 73 -0.41 -11.51 -0.44
C THR A 73 -1.17 -12.50 -1.33
N ILE A 74 -1.00 -13.80 -1.08
CA ILE A 74 -1.63 -14.84 -1.89
C ILE A 74 -3.16 -14.71 -1.94
N ASP A 75 -3.77 -14.22 -0.86
CA ASP A 75 -5.22 -14.01 -0.77
C ASP A 75 -5.71 -12.91 -1.73
N ASN A 76 -4.89 -11.88 -1.93
CA ASN A 76 -5.17 -10.76 -2.83
C ASN A 76 -4.75 -11.02 -4.29
N TYR A 77 -4.15 -12.17 -4.58
CA TYR A 77 -3.65 -12.48 -5.92
C TYR A 77 -4.78 -12.48 -6.96
N VAL A 78 -5.93 -13.06 -6.63
CA VAL A 78 -7.07 -13.13 -7.55
C VAL A 78 -7.62 -11.73 -7.85
N GLU A 79 -7.79 -10.91 -6.82
CA GLU A 79 -8.25 -9.52 -6.96
C GLU A 79 -7.30 -8.69 -7.82
N LEU A 80 -5.98 -8.85 -7.64
CA LEU A 80 -4.98 -8.18 -8.47
C LEU A 80 -5.09 -8.57 -9.95
N ILE A 81 -5.31 -9.86 -10.25
CA ILE A 81 -5.44 -10.34 -11.62
C ILE A 81 -6.74 -9.82 -12.25
N ASP A 82 -7.83 -9.78 -11.50
CA ASP A 82 -9.11 -9.24 -11.98
C ASP A 82 -9.03 -7.72 -12.23
N ASP A 83 -8.34 -6.97 -11.37
CA ASP A 83 -8.17 -5.52 -11.51
C ASP A 83 -7.28 -5.12 -12.69
N VAL A 84 -6.17 -5.83 -12.89
CA VAL A 84 -5.20 -5.50 -13.95
C VAL A 84 -5.59 -6.13 -15.28
N GLY A 85 -6.08 -7.37 -15.26
CA GLY A 85 -6.35 -8.20 -16.42
C GLY A 85 -5.32 -9.32 -16.58
N ILE A 86 -5.80 -10.57 -16.59
CA ILE A 86 -4.99 -11.78 -16.80
C ILE A 86 -4.24 -11.78 -18.13
N GLU A 87 -4.76 -11.09 -19.15
CA GLU A 87 -4.13 -10.99 -20.46
C GLU A 87 -2.82 -10.21 -20.46
N TYR A 88 -2.58 -9.39 -19.43
CA TYR A 88 -1.33 -8.65 -19.27
C TYR A 88 -0.35 -9.39 -18.38
N GLN A 89 -0.73 -10.50 -17.75
CA GLN A 89 0.18 -11.27 -16.90
C GLN A 89 1.26 -11.94 -17.78
N ASP A 90 2.52 -11.71 -17.43
CA ASP A 90 3.67 -12.35 -18.07
C ASP A 90 4.07 -13.60 -17.27
N TYR A 91 4.37 -13.42 -15.98
CA TYR A 91 4.68 -14.52 -15.06
C TYR A 91 4.42 -14.12 -13.61
N SER A 92 4.32 -15.12 -12.73
CA SER A 92 4.19 -14.92 -11.29
C SER A 92 4.96 -15.97 -10.50
N PHE A 93 5.46 -15.59 -9.33
CA PHE A 93 6.09 -16.53 -8.40
C PHE A 93 5.89 -16.11 -6.95
N ALA A 94 5.86 -17.09 -6.06
CA ALA A 94 5.72 -16.87 -4.63
C ALA A 94 7.08 -16.63 -3.99
N ILE A 95 7.11 -15.70 -3.04
CA ILE A 95 8.23 -15.42 -2.15
C ILE A 95 7.73 -15.44 -0.70
N GLU A 96 8.61 -15.83 0.22
CA GLU A 96 8.31 -15.75 1.65
C GLU A 96 8.15 -14.29 2.07
N GLY A 97 7.20 -14.01 2.96
CA GLY A 97 6.94 -12.68 3.49
C GLY A 97 8.19 -12.08 4.15
N LYS A 98 8.97 -12.88 4.86
CA LYS A 98 10.27 -12.48 5.40
C LYS A 98 11.25 -12.01 4.32
N GLU A 99 11.32 -12.71 3.19
CA GLU A 99 12.18 -12.33 2.07
C GLU A 99 11.67 -11.04 1.41
N TYR A 100 10.36 -10.94 1.19
CA TYR A 100 9.71 -9.74 0.67
C TYR A 100 10.03 -8.50 1.53
N LEU A 101 9.81 -8.60 2.85
CA LEU A 101 10.06 -7.51 3.78
C LEU A 101 11.54 -7.09 3.77
N ARG A 102 12.47 -8.06 3.74
CA ARG A 102 13.91 -7.76 3.63
C ARG A 102 14.22 -7.02 2.32
N LYS A 103 13.76 -7.54 1.17
CA LYS A 103 13.96 -6.92 -0.16
C LYS A 103 13.34 -5.52 -0.22
N LYS A 104 12.23 -5.31 0.47
CA LYS A 104 11.56 -4.01 0.55
C LYS A 104 12.35 -2.98 1.35
N ILE A 105 12.90 -3.38 2.49
CA ILE A 105 13.79 -2.54 3.31
C ILE A 105 15.06 -2.19 2.55
N GLU A 106 15.63 -3.15 1.84
CA GLU A 106 16.84 -2.96 1.02
C GLU A 106 16.58 -2.16 -0.28
N GLY A 107 15.31 -1.95 -0.65
CA GLY A 107 14.92 -1.26 -1.88
C GLY A 107 15.19 -2.06 -3.16
N THR A 108 15.35 -3.39 -3.07
CA THR A 108 15.77 -4.27 -4.17
C THR A 108 14.60 -4.93 -4.90
N LEU A 109 13.35 -4.67 -4.50
CA LEU A 109 12.14 -5.24 -5.14
C LEU A 109 12.02 -4.93 -6.64
N ALA A 110 12.54 -3.79 -7.11
CA ALA A 110 12.46 -3.42 -8.53
C ALA A 110 13.63 -3.91 -9.38
N CYS A 111 14.66 -4.53 -8.77
CA CYS A 111 15.90 -4.90 -9.44
C CYS A 111 15.91 -6.33 -10.02
N GLU A 112 14.87 -7.13 -9.77
CA GLU A 112 14.73 -8.52 -10.25
C GLU A 112 13.69 -8.67 -11.36
#